data_AF-A0AB39AUQ4-F1
#
_entry.id   AF-A0AB39AUQ4-F1
#
_cell.length_a   1.000
_cell.length_b   1.000
_cell.length_c   1.000
_cell.angle_alpha   90.00
_cell.angle_beta   90.00
_cell.angle_gamma   90.00
#
_symmetry.space_group_name_H-M   'P 1'
#
loop_
_entity.id
_entity.type
_entity.pdbx_description
1 polymer ?
#
loop_
_entity_poly.entity_id
_entity_poly.type
_entity_poly.pdbx_seq_one_letter_code
_entity_poly.pdbx_strand_id
1 'polypeptide(L)'
;MDSIQLQSKTKALKGSIEAYWFENENIGLENTQFHRISIPLEPFDSGLDYEEQPVKTEIILDWYKLGISSPDDLDGLNLKHESYPDAEGSIYVGTAHNWCDVKKLEIFKNEDASFCVVGEIYVEFENEGVGKNELFKFETNVVFSKA
;
A
#
# COMPACT_ATOMS: atom_id res chain seq x y z
N MET A 1 13.69 -15.29 14.50
CA MET A 1 12.94 -15.20 13.23
C MET A 1 13.86 -14.59 12.20
N ASP A 2 13.87 -15.13 11.00
CA ASP A 2 14.67 -14.60 9.91
C ASP A 2 13.96 -13.39 9.26
N SER A 3 14.69 -12.61 8.45
CA SER A 3 14.08 -11.51 7.67
C SER A 3 13.53 -12.08 6.36
N ILE A 4 12.39 -11.56 5.91
CA ILE A 4 11.80 -11.90 4.62
C ILE A 4 12.69 -11.39 3.49
N GLN A 5 13.34 -10.23 3.70
CA GLN A 5 14.25 -9.57 2.77
C GLN A 5 13.53 -9.04 1.52
N LEU A 6 12.35 -8.42 1.70
CA LEU A 6 11.53 -7.87 0.60
C LEU A 6 12.37 -7.06 -0.38
N GLN A 7 13.21 -6.15 0.13
CA GLN A 7 14.00 -5.22 -0.68
C GLN A 7 14.90 -5.91 -1.73
N SER A 8 15.40 -7.11 -1.43
CA SER A 8 16.29 -7.86 -2.34
C SER A 8 15.57 -8.96 -3.12
N LYS A 9 14.40 -9.41 -2.66
CA LYS A 9 13.71 -10.57 -3.23
C LYS A 9 12.55 -10.21 -4.14
N THR A 10 11.99 -9.02 -4.00
CA THR A 10 10.86 -8.57 -4.80
C THR A 10 10.98 -7.09 -5.17
N LYS A 11 10.07 -6.64 -6.01
CA LYS A 11 9.92 -5.24 -6.43
C LYS A 11 8.44 -4.94 -6.62
N ALA A 12 8.07 -3.68 -6.45
CA ALA A 12 6.74 -3.21 -6.79
C ALA A 12 6.47 -3.37 -8.29
N LEU A 13 5.31 -3.91 -8.60
CA LEU A 13 4.77 -3.97 -9.96
C LEU A 13 3.75 -2.84 -10.15
N LYS A 14 3.25 -2.72 -11.38
CA LYS A 14 2.23 -1.74 -11.71
C LYS A 14 0.97 -1.97 -10.87
N GLY A 15 0.53 -0.93 -10.17
CA GLY A 15 -0.63 -0.97 -9.27
C GLY A 15 -1.82 -0.16 -9.78
N SER A 16 -2.76 0.07 -8.87
CA SER A 16 -3.95 0.88 -9.10
C SER A 16 -4.22 1.82 -7.94
N ILE A 17 -4.86 2.94 -8.25
CA ILE A 17 -5.51 3.82 -7.26
C ILE A 17 -7.00 3.82 -7.57
N GLU A 18 -7.83 3.69 -6.56
CA GLU A 18 -9.28 3.85 -6.66
C GLU A 18 -9.79 4.84 -5.62
N ALA A 19 -10.92 5.47 -5.92
CA ALA A 19 -11.67 6.27 -4.97
C ALA A 19 -13.04 5.64 -4.73
N TYR A 20 -13.45 5.57 -3.47
CA TYR A 20 -14.72 4.97 -3.08
C TYR A 20 -15.39 5.80 -2.00
N TRP A 21 -16.72 5.74 -1.94
CA TRP A 21 -17.51 6.37 -0.90
C TRP A 21 -17.83 5.35 0.17
N PHE A 22 -17.65 5.73 1.44
CA PHE A 22 -17.98 4.89 2.57
C PHE A 22 -18.64 5.72 3.67
N GLU A 23 -19.66 5.14 4.30
CA GLU A 23 -20.39 5.72 5.43
C GLU A 23 -20.61 4.64 6.49
N ASN A 24 -20.59 5.03 7.76
CA ASN A 24 -20.92 4.14 8.86
C ASN A 24 -21.49 4.93 10.04
N GLU A 25 -22.82 4.98 10.12
CA GLU A 25 -23.56 5.69 11.17
C GLU A 25 -23.24 5.19 12.58
N ASN A 26 -22.87 3.91 12.75
CA ASN A 26 -22.59 3.33 14.07
C ASN A 26 -21.34 3.93 14.74
N ILE A 27 -20.42 4.47 13.94
CA ILE A 27 -19.21 5.16 14.41
C ILE A 27 -19.25 6.66 14.09
N GLY A 28 -20.39 7.16 13.61
CA GLY A 28 -20.55 8.57 13.21
C GLY A 28 -19.74 8.96 11.98
N LEU A 29 -19.37 8.00 11.12
CA LEU A 29 -18.67 8.30 9.88
C LEU A 29 -19.68 8.71 8.81
N GLU A 30 -19.72 10.01 8.54
CA GLU A 30 -20.47 10.58 7.41
C GLU A 30 -19.95 10.03 6.08
N ASN A 31 -20.79 10.07 5.03
CA ASN A 31 -20.43 9.66 3.68
C ASN A 31 -19.17 10.41 3.21
N THR A 32 -18.05 9.69 3.21
CA THR A 32 -16.71 10.23 3.01
C THR A 32 -16.07 9.52 1.82
N GLN A 33 -15.43 10.29 0.95
CA GLN A 33 -14.63 9.75 -0.13
C GLN A 33 -13.24 9.39 0.40
N PHE A 34 -12.86 8.14 0.20
CA PHE A 34 -11.57 7.59 0.52
C PHE A 34 -10.85 7.13 -0.74
N HIS A 35 -9.54 6.99 -0.62
CA HIS A 35 -8.68 6.45 -1.66
C HIS A 35 -7.98 5.20 -1.16
N ARG A 36 -7.88 4.21 -2.06
CA ARG A 36 -7.09 2.99 -1.88
C ARG A 36 -6.04 2.89 -2.97
N ILE A 37 -4.84 2.47 -2.59
CA ILE A 37 -3.72 2.17 -3.46
C ILE A 37 -3.36 0.71 -3.29
N SER A 38 -3.40 -0.05 -4.38
CA SER A 38 -3.04 -1.48 -4.42
C SER A 38 -1.82 -1.67 -5.30
N ILE A 39 -0.74 -2.20 -4.74
CA ILE A 39 0.54 -2.39 -5.43
C ILE A 39 0.95 -3.86 -5.31
N PRO A 40 0.74 -4.68 -6.35
CA PRO A 40 1.25 -6.04 -6.36
C PRO A 40 2.78 -6.03 -6.36
N LEU A 41 3.37 -7.03 -5.72
CA LEU A 41 4.81 -7.27 -5.73
C LEU A 41 5.14 -8.46 -6.66
N GLU A 42 6.34 -8.46 -7.23
CA GLU A 42 6.83 -9.59 -8.00
C GLU A 42 6.85 -10.85 -7.11
N PRO A 43 6.26 -11.98 -7.54
CA PRO A 43 6.25 -13.20 -6.72
C PRO A 43 7.68 -13.62 -6.35
N PHE A 44 7.87 -14.02 -5.09
CA PHE A 44 9.19 -14.32 -4.56
C PHE A 44 9.14 -15.48 -3.56
N ASP A 45 10.30 -16.07 -3.26
CA ASP A 45 10.41 -17.08 -2.20
C ASP A 45 10.49 -16.40 -0.83
N SER A 46 9.42 -16.50 -0.05
CA SER A 46 9.36 -15.90 1.28
C SER A 46 10.22 -16.63 2.30
N GLY A 47 10.60 -17.89 2.05
CA GLY A 47 11.28 -18.75 3.01
C GLY A 47 10.37 -19.33 4.09
N LEU A 48 9.05 -19.12 3.99
CA LEU A 48 8.04 -19.70 4.87
C LEU A 48 7.74 -21.12 4.39
N ASP A 49 8.04 -22.12 5.21
CA ASP A 49 7.89 -23.54 4.88
C ASP A 49 6.43 -24.02 4.81
N TYR A 50 5.52 -23.23 5.39
CA TYR A 50 4.08 -23.47 5.40
C TYR A 50 3.33 -22.83 4.23
N GLU A 51 3.99 -22.07 3.36
CA GLU A 51 3.40 -21.42 2.19
C GLU A 51 3.87 -22.09 0.88
N GLU A 52 3.00 -22.12 -0.14
CA GLU A 52 3.41 -22.51 -1.49
C GLU A 52 4.24 -21.39 -2.13
N GLN A 53 5.43 -21.72 -2.61
CA GLN A 53 6.38 -20.77 -3.18
C GLN A 53 6.33 -20.77 -4.71
N PRO A 54 6.51 -19.61 -5.38
CA PRO A 54 6.68 -18.27 -4.81
C PRO A 54 5.35 -17.68 -4.32
N VAL A 55 5.38 -16.94 -3.21
CA VAL A 55 4.19 -16.25 -2.71
C VAL A 55 3.83 -15.07 -3.60
N LYS A 56 2.52 -14.84 -3.77
CA LYS A 56 1.99 -13.60 -4.32
C LYS A 56 1.69 -12.64 -3.18
N THR A 57 2.15 -11.41 -3.32
CA THR A 57 2.05 -10.40 -2.27
C THR A 57 1.57 -9.08 -2.87
N GLU A 58 0.80 -8.34 -2.09
CA GLU A 58 0.28 -7.03 -2.45
C GLU A 58 0.41 -6.09 -1.25
N ILE A 59 0.82 -4.85 -1.54
CA ILE A 59 0.73 -3.73 -0.61
C ILE A 59 -0.64 -3.08 -0.82
N ILE A 60 -1.40 -2.94 0.27
CA ILE A 60 -2.67 -2.22 0.30
C ILE A 60 -2.53 -1.01 1.22
N LEU A 61 -2.67 0.18 0.66
CA LEU A 61 -2.71 1.44 1.40
C LEU A 61 -4.12 2.00 1.28
N ASP A 62 -4.85 2.12 2.39
CA ASP A 62 -6.30 2.32 2.39
C ASP A 62 -6.72 3.47 3.29
N TRP A 63 -8.00 3.84 3.22
CA TRP A 63 -8.62 4.85 4.09
C TRP A 63 -8.02 6.26 3.99
N TYR A 64 -7.42 6.60 2.85
CA TYR A 64 -6.93 7.96 2.62
C TYR A 64 -8.07 8.93 2.36
N LYS A 65 -8.42 9.74 3.37
CA LYS A 65 -9.34 10.88 3.22
C LYS A 65 -8.58 12.10 2.67
N LEU A 66 -8.49 12.22 1.35
CA LEU A 66 -7.64 13.24 0.71
C LEU A 66 -8.23 14.65 0.70
N GLY A 67 -9.56 14.79 0.70
CA GLY A 67 -10.23 16.10 0.67
C GLY A 67 -10.00 16.91 -0.62
N ILE A 68 -9.62 16.24 -1.71
CA ILE A 68 -9.42 16.83 -3.04
C ILE A 68 -10.74 16.95 -3.81
N SER A 69 -10.82 17.93 -4.71
CA SER A 69 -12.05 18.25 -5.45
C SER A 69 -12.36 17.25 -6.55
N SER A 70 -11.34 16.78 -7.26
CA SER A 70 -11.43 15.68 -8.23
C SER A 70 -10.68 14.47 -7.67
N PRO A 71 -11.27 13.26 -7.67
CA PRO A 71 -10.63 12.08 -7.07
C PRO A 71 -9.30 11.67 -7.71
N ASP A 72 -9.04 12.10 -8.94
CA ASP A 72 -7.83 11.83 -9.73
C ASP A 72 -6.80 12.98 -9.70
N ASP A 73 -7.03 14.04 -8.92
CA ASP A 73 -6.10 15.15 -8.73
C ASP A 73 -5.04 14.81 -7.66
N LEU A 74 -4.24 13.79 -7.96
CA LEU A 74 -3.28 13.18 -7.02
C LEU A 74 -1.85 13.68 -7.18
N ASP A 75 -1.58 14.53 -8.18
CA ASP A 75 -0.23 14.99 -8.50
C ASP A 75 0.36 15.84 -7.37
N GLY A 76 1.58 15.54 -6.96
CA GLY A 76 2.31 16.25 -5.92
C GLY A 76 1.90 15.89 -4.49
N LEU A 77 0.98 14.94 -4.28
CA LEU A 77 0.63 14.48 -2.94
C LEU A 77 1.75 13.64 -2.31
N ASN A 78 1.87 13.73 -0.98
CA ASN A 78 2.70 12.84 -0.17
C ASN A 78 1.86 12.19 0.93
N LEU A 79 1.49 10.92 0.73
CA LEU A 79 0.53 10.21 1.57
C LEU A 79 1.20 9.45 2.73
N LYS A 80 2.06 10.12 3.47
CA LYS A 80 2.66 9.56 4.69
C LYS A 80 1.63 9.50 5.83
N HIS A 81 1.63 8.44 6.63
CA HIS A 81 0.67 8.25 7.71
C HIS A 81 0.73 9.36 8.78
N GLU A 82 1.89 10.00 8.99
CA GLU A 82 2.01 11.17 9.87
C GLU A 82 1.03 12.30 9.49
N SER A 83 0.74 12.45 8.19
CA SER A 83 -0.20 13.43 7.66
C SER A 83 -1.62 12.87 7.50
N TYR A 84 -1.78 11.55 7.54
CA TYR A 84 -3.03 10.82 7.37
C TYR A 84 -3.15 9.73 8.46
N PRO A 85 -3.40 10.12 9.72
CA PRO A 85 -3.32 9.20 10.87
C PRO A 85 -4.43 8.14 10.87
N ASP A 86 -5.52 8.37 10.14
CA ASP A 86 -6.62 7.42 9.97
C ASP A 86 -6.43 6.49 8.76
N ALA A 87 -5.38 6.71 7.94
CA ALA A 87 -5.06 5.83 6.83
C ALA A 87 -4.39 4.55 7.33
N GLU A 88 -4.58 3.47 6.59
CA GLU A 88 -4.03 2.16 6.92
C GLU A 88 -3.06 1.68 5.84
N GLY A 89 -2.05 0.93 6.24
CA GLY A 89 -1.11 0.26 5.35
C GLY A 89 -0.98 -1.20 5.74
N SER A 90 -0.99 -2.07 4.74
CA SER A 90 -0.75 -3.50 4.96
C SER A 90 -0.06 -4.19 3.80
N ILE A 91 0.55 -5.32 4.10
CA ILE A 91 1.14 -6.22 3.10
C ILE A 91 0.79 -7.67 3.42
N TYR A 92 0.33 -8.39 2.40
CA TYR A 92 -0.07 -9.79 2.52
C TYR A 92 1.06 -10.70 2.07
N VAL A 93 1.68 -11.42 3.00
CA VAL A 93 2.72 -12.42 2.67
C VAL A 93 2.17 -13.80 2.96
N GLY A 94 1.81 -14.52 1.89
CA GLY A 94 1.02 -15.74 2.02
C GLY A 94 -0.36 -15.43 2.57
N THR A 95 -0.75 -16.09 3.66
CA THR A 95 -2.01 -15.87 4.37
C THR A 95 -1.95 -14.82 5.48
N ALA A 96 -0.77 -14.29 5.79
CA ALA A 96 -0.57 -13.35 6.89
C ALA A 96 -0.83 -11.89 6.47
N HIS A 97 -1.62 -11.18 7.28
CA HIS A 97 -1.92 -9.75 7.12
C HIS A 97 -0.99 -8.94 8.01
N ASN A 98 0.03 -8.31 7.41
CA ASN A 98 1.04 -7.57 8.17
C ASN A 98 0.79 -6.07 8.03
N TRP A 99 0.79 -5.36 9.15
CA TRP A 99 0.65 -3.91 9.14
C TRP A 99 1.90 -3.27 8.56
N CYS A 100 1.74 -2.15 7.86
CA CYS A 100 2.87 -1.34 7.47
C CYS A 100 2.59 0.14 7.68
N ASP A 101 3.60 0.85 8.17
CA ASP A 101 3.56 2.28 8.37
C ASP A 101 4.16 3.01 7.16
N VAL A 102 3.39 3.87 6.52
CA VAL A 102 3.82 4.63 5.33
C VAL A 102 4.61 5.85 5.78
N LYS A 103 5.94 5.73 5.69
CA LYS A 103 6.88 6.81 6.01
C LYS A 103 6.92 7.87 4.91
N LYS A 104 6.72 7.44 3.67
CA LYS A 104 6.73 8.29 2.47
C LYS A 104 5.87 7.65 1.38
N LEU A 105 5.07 8.46 0.68
CA LEU A 105 4.40 8.04 -0.55
C LEU A 105 4.15 9.25 -1.46
N GLU A 106 5.15 9.59 -2.27
CA GLU A 106 5.05 10.70 -3.22
C GLU A 106 4.39 10.23 -4.52
N ILE A 107 3.44 11.02 -5.02
CA ILE A 107 2.68 10.74 -6.25
C ILE A 107 2.97 11.82 -7.28
N PHE A 108 3.36 11.41 -8.49
CA PHE A 108 3.66 12.29 -9.61
C PHE A 108 2.88 11.85 -10.84
N LYS A 109 2.21 12.77 -11.52
CA LYS A 109 1.46 12.46 -12.74
C LYS A 109 2.40 12.28 -13.93
N ASN A 110 2.21 11.19 -14.67
CA ASN A 110 2.89 10.92 -15.92
C ASN A 110 2.11 11.54 -17.11
N GLU A 111 2.76 11.62 -18.27
CA GLU A 111 2.14 12.14 -19.51
C GLU A 111 0.95 11.28 -19.99
N ASP A 112 0.97 9.97 -19.72
CA ASP A 112 -0.07 9.01 -20.12
C ASP A 112 -1.25 8.92 -19.13
N ALA A 113 -1.38 9.91 -18.24
CA ALA A 113 -2.36 9.98 -17.16
C ALA A 113 -2.27 8.85 -16.11
N SER A 114 -1.23 8.02 -16.14
CA SER A 114 -0.82 7.21 -14.99
C SER A 114 -0.07 8.08 -13.96
N PHE A 115 0.25 7.50 -12.82
CA PHE A 115 1.02 8.17 -11.77
C PHE A 115 2.27 7.34 -11.43
N CYS A 116 3.42 7.98 -11.36
CA CYS A 116 4.59 7.44 -10.70
C CYS A 116 4.44 7.59 -9.18
N VAL A 117 4.72 6.53 -8.43
CA VAL A 117 4.65 6.49 -6.97
C VAL A 117 6.01 6.10 -6.42
N VAL A 118 6.56 6.95 -5.54
CA VAL A 118 7.81 6.70 -4.82
C VAL A 118 7.50 6.51 -3.34
N GLY A 119 7.63 5.27 -2.86
CA GLY A 119 7.20 4.86 -1.54
C GLY A 119 8.30 4.35 -0.62
N GLU A 120 8.11 4.55 0.67
CA GLU A 120 8.87 3.92 1.75
C GLU A 120 7.90 3.50 2.87
N ILE A 121 7.83 2.19 3.12
CA ILE A 121 6.98 1.60 4.15
C ILE A 121 7.82 0.83 5.17
N TYR A 122 7.42 0.88 6.43
CA TYR A 122 7.97 0.05 7.49
C TYR A 122 6.99 -1.08 7.79
N VAL A 123 7.36 -2.32 7.47
CA VAL A 123 6.49 -3.49 7.61
C VAL A 123 6.72 -4.16 8.97
N GLU A 124 5.62 -4.42 9.68
CA GLU A 124 5.59 -5.07 10.99
C GLU A 124 5.30 -6.56 10.87
N PHE A 125 6.33 -7.35 10.54
CA PHE A 125 6.23 -8.82 10.43
C PHE A 125 6.25 -9.56 11.77
N GLU A 126 6.77 -8.94 12.83
CA GLU A 126 6.98 -9.61 14.11
C GLU A 126 5.65 -9.93 14.82
N ASN A 127 4.62 -9.10 14.65
CA ASN A 127 3.32 -9.29 15.29
C ASN A 127 2.61 -10.56 14.80
N GLU A 128 2.71 -10.83 13.50
CA GLU A 128 2.11 -12.02 12.86
C GLU A 128 3.03 -13.24 12.87
N GLY A 129 4.25 -13.11 13.42
CA GLY A 129 5.22 -14.20 13.42
C GLY A 129 5.70 -14.58 12.01
N VAL A 130 5.76 -13.64 11.08
CA VAL A 130 6.23 -13.87 9.70
C VAL A 130 7.74 -13.72 9.58
N GLY A 131 8.33 -12.76 10.30
CA GLY A 131 9.75 -12.44 10.19
C GLY A 131 10.12 -11.21 11.01
N LYS A 132 11.35 -10.72 10.85
CA LYS A 132 11.76 -9.43 11.42
C LYS A 132 11.11 -8.26 10.68
N ASN A 133 10.75 -7.21 11.40
CA ASN A 133 10.28 -5.96 10.78
C ASN A 133 11.34 -5.39 9.84
N GLU A 134 10.89 -4.80 8.74
CA GLU A 134 11.79 -4.31 7.70
C GLU A 134 11.26 -3.09 6.97
N LEU A 135 12.19 -2.29 6.44
CA LEU A 135 11.88 -1.17 5.58
C LEU A 135 11.85 -1.65 4.12
N PHE A 136 10.82 -1.28 3.38
CA PHE A 136 10.72 -1.55 1.95
C PHE A 136 10.54 -0.24 1.19
N LYS A 137 11.49 0.03 0.28
CA LYS A 137 11.46 1.18 -0.62
C LYS A 137 11.11 0.72 -2.02
N PHE A 138 10.24 1.46 -2.67
CA PHE A 138 9.77 1.12 -4.01
C PHE A 138 9.50 2.35 -4.86
N GLU A 139 9.56 2.12 -6.16
CA GLU A 139 9.12 3.06 -7.19
C GLU A 139 8.31 2.24 -8.21
N THR A 140 7.11 2.70 -8.55
CA THR A 140 6.25 2.01 -9.52
C THR A 140 5.29 2.97 -10.19
N ASN A 141 4.58 2.51 -11.21
CA ASN A 141 3.46 3.22 -11.79
C ASN A 141 2.14 2.65 -11.30
N VAL A 142 1.16 3.52 -11.12
CA VAL A 142 -0.22 3.16 -10.80
C VAL A 142 -1.18 3.86 -11.74
N VAL A 143 -2.34 3.25 -11.97
CA VAL A 143 -3.39 3.83 -12.80
C VAL A 143 -4.61 4.11 -11.94
N PHE A 144 -5.20 5.29 -12.11
CA PHE A 144 -6.45 5.60 -11.46
C PHE A 144 -7.60 4.85 -12.14
N SER A 145 -8.24 3.97 -11.40
CA SER A 145 -9.43 3.23 -11.82
C SER A 145 -10.66 4.07 -11.49
N LYS A 146 -11.41 4.47 -12.52
CA LYS A 146 -12.72 5.07 -12.32
C LYS A 146 -13.71 3.96 -11.94
N ALA A 147 -14.33 4.11 -10.77
CA ALA A 147 -15.50 3.33 -10.37
C ALA A 147 -16.68 3.57 -11.32
#